data_AF-A0A116NVN9-F1
#
_entry.id   AF-A0A116NVN9-F1
#
_cell.length_a   1.000
_cell.length_b   1.000
_cell.length_c   1.000
_cell.angle_alpha   90.00
_cell.angle_beta   90.00
_cell.angle_gamma   90.00
#
_symmetry.space_group_name_H-M   'P 1'
#
loop_
_entity.id
_entity.type
_entity.pdbx_description
1 polymer ?
#
loop_
_entity_poly.entity_id
_entity_poly.type
_entity_poly.pdbx_seq_one_letter_code
_entity_poly.pdbx_strand_id
1 'polypeptide(L)'
;MARLLTDEQHDYFVKIQKGRSAKEVAKVMNDQFGVCLNANQIKNYRRNHGLKSGLTGHFEKGQIPHNKGKKYPGMYPNSGQFKKGSKPINWVPVGTIRYTTDGYPKIKIAEPNIWKQMHRKVWEEHYGPIPSSHAVVFLNGDKTNWDISNLACLSKNEIVRMNQDGLFASDADLTKVGIGYTKLKNKIIEVKRNG
;
A
#
# COMPACT_ATOMS: atom_id res chain seq x y z
N MET A 1 39.64 5.25 -17.20
CA MET A 1 39.32 4.22 -16.19
C MET A 1 40.32 3.10 -16.32
N ALA A 2 40.84 2.55 -15.22
CA ALA A 2 41.74 1.40 -15.27
C ALA A 2 41.01 0.17 -15.84
N ARG A 3 41.66 -0.53 -16.77
CA ARG A 3 41.13 -1.75 -17.38
C ARG A 3 41.22 -2.90 -16.36
N LEU A 4 40.10 -3.57 -16.09
CA LEU A 4 40.04 -4.62 -15.05
C LEU A 4 40.80 -5.90 -15.43
N LEU A 5 40.76 -6.29 -16.71
CA LEU A 5 41.42 -7.50 -17.25
C LEU A 5 42.26 -7.13 -18.47
N THR A 6 43.43 -7.76 -18.64
CA THR A 6 44.22 -7.68 -19.88
C THR A 6 43.49 -8.31 -21.07
N ASP A 7 44.00 -8.14 -22.30
CA ASP A 7 43.42 -8.79 -23.49
C ASP A 7 43.42 -10.32 -23.37
N GLU A 8 44.53 -10.91 -22.94
CA GLU A 8 44.65 -12.35 -22.70
C GLU A 8 43.65 -12.86 -21.65
N GLN A 9 43.51 -12.12 -20.54
CA GLN A 9 42.55 -12.45 -19.49
C GLN A 9 41.11 -12.30 -19.96
N HIS A 10 40.82 -11.34 -20.83
CA HIS A 10 39.51 -11.17 -21.44
C HIS A 10 39.16 -12.36 -22.34
N ASP A 11 40.07 -12.77 -23.22
CA ASP A 11 39.84 -13.88 -24.15
C ASP A 11 39.61 -15.18 -23.39
N TYR A 12 40.38 -15.42 -22.34
CA TYR A 12 40.16 -16.56 -21.46
C TYR A 12 38.81 -16.47 -20.72
N PHE A 13 38.48 -15.29 -20.18
CA PHE A 13 37.21 -15.04 -19.51
C PHE A 13 36.01 -15.36 -20.42
N VAL A 14 36.01 -14.90 -21.67
CA VAL A 14 34.93 -15.13 -22.63
C VAL A 14 34.73 -16.63 -22.89
N LYS A 15 35.81 -17.41 -22.96
CA LYS A 15 35.76 -18.87 -23.13
C LYS A 15 35.10 -19.59 -21.95
N ILE A 16 35.40 -19.17 -20.71
CA ILE A 16 34.98 -19.90 -19.50
C ILE A 16 33.65 -19.42 -18.89
N GLN A 17 33.16 -18.23 -19.23
CA GLN A 17 32.13 -17.57 -18.43
C GLN A 17 30.72 -18.15 -18.58
N LYS A 18 30.41 -18.83 -19.69
CA LYS A 18 29.08 -19.41 -19.95
C LYS A 18 28.83 -20.62 -19.04
N GLY A 19 27.62 -20.74 -18.52
CA GLY A 19 27.19 -21.83 -17.63
C GLY A 19 27.75 -21.78 -16.21
N ARG A 20 28.60 -20.78 -15.87
CA ARG A 20 29.27 -20.68 -14.57
C ARG A 20 28.81 -19.48 -13.77
N SER A 21 28.64 -19.65 -12.47
CA SER A 21 28.33 -18.57 -11.54
C SER A 21 29.48 -17.55 -11.49
N ALA A 22 29.18 -16.33 -11.05
CA ALA A 22 30.22 -15.31 -10.89
C ALA A 22 31.28 -15.69 -9.85
N LYS A 23 30.93 -16.51 -8.85
CA LYS A 23 31.86 -17.01 -7.84
C LYS A 23 32.84 -18.03 -8.42
N GLU A 24 32.34 -18.95 -9.24
CA GLU A 24 33.19 -19.96 -9.90
C GLU A 24 34.14 -19.32 -10.90
N VAL A 25 33.66 -18.36 -11.70
CA VAL A 25 34.53 -17.66 -12.66
C VAL A 25 35.59 -16.82 -11.95
N ALA A 26 35.24 -16.14 -10.84
CA ALA A 26 36.23 -15.43 -10.02
C ALA A 26 37.33 -16.39 -9.53
N LYS A 27 36.94 -17.55 -8.99
CA LYS A 27 37.89 -18.57 -8.53
C LYS A 27 38.83 -19.03 -9.64
N VAL A 28 38.28 -19.43 -10.79
CA VAL A 28 39.09 -19.94 -11.93
C VAL A 28 40.03 -18.86 -12.47
N MET A 29 39.60 -17.60 -12.56
CA MET A 29 40.46 -16.50 -13.00
C MET A 29 41.59 -16.23 -12.00
N ASN A 30 41.29 -16.25 -10.70
CA ASN A 30 42.28 -16.05 -9.64
C ASN A 30 43.31 -17.18 -9.63
N ASP A 31 42.87 -18.42 -9.78
CA ASP A 31 43.73 -19.61 -9.80
C ASP A 31 44.63 -19.62 -11.05
N GLN A 32 44.12 -19.22 -12.22
CA GLN A 32 44.85 -19.25 -13.49
C GLN A 32 45.86 -18.09 -13.66
N PHE A 33 45.49 -16.88 -13.23
CA PHE A 33 46.28 -15.66 -13.50
C PHE A 33 46.83 -14.98 -12.24
N GLY A 34 46.63 -15.57 -11.06
CA GLY A 34 47.07 -14.98 -9.79
C GLY A 34 46.38 -13.66 -9.43
N VAL A 35 45.21 -13.37 -10.03
CA VAL A 35 44.45 -12.15 -9.79
C VAL A 35 43.57 -12.25 -8.54
N CYS A 36 43.11 -11.12 -8.02
CA CYS A 36 42.27 -11.03 -6.83
C CYS A 36 40.84 -10.56 -7.17
N LEU A 37 40.16 -11.28 -8.07
CA LEU A 37 38.80 -10.95 -8.50
C LEU A 37 37.75 -11.49 -7.52
N ASN A 38 36.70 -10.71 -7.27
CA ASN A 38 35.52 -11.11 -6.52
C ASN A 38 34.29 -11.26 -7.43
N ALA A 39 33.25 -11.92 -6.91
CA ALA A 39 32.04 -12.21 -7.69
C ALA A 39 31.33 -10.94 -8.21
N ASN A 40 31.43 -9.81 -7.52
CA ASN A 40 30.82 -8.54 -7.97
C ASN A 40 31.61 -7.92 -9.13
N GLN A 41 32.94 -7.99 -9.10
CA GLN A 41 33.79 -7.57 -10.22
C GLN A 41 33.47 -8.38 -11.47
N ILE A 42 33.29 -9.68 -11.35
CA ILE A 42 32.87 -10.55 -12.47
C ILE A 42 31.48 -10.18 -12.99
N LYS A 43 30.49 -9.93 -12.10
CA LYS A 43 29.14 -9.50 -12.51
C LYS A 43 29.18 -8.16 -13.27
N ASN A 44 29.91 -7.18 -12.73
CA ASN A 44 30.06 -5.87 -13.35
C ASN A 44 30.80 -5.97 -14.69
N TYR A 45 31.83 -6.79 -14.76
CA TYR A 45 32.59 -7.01 -15.98
C TYR A 45 31.72 -7.61 -17.09
N ARG A 46 30.94 -8.67 -16.78
CA ARG A 46 29.95 -9.25 -17.69
C ARG A 46 28.96 -8.22 -18.21
N ARG A 47 28.37 -7.43 -17.32
CA ARG A 47 27.41 -6.36 -17.66
C ARG A 47 28.03 -5.35 -18.62
N ASN A 48 29.23 -4.87 -18.32
CA ASN A 48 29.90 -3.82 -19.09
C ASN A 48 30.38 -4.31 -20.47
N HIS A 49 30.51 -5.63 -20.68
CA HIS A 49 30.97 -6.23 -21.94
C HIS A 49 29.86 -7.04 -22.65
N GLY A 50 28.60 -6.91 -22.22
CA GLY A 50 27.46 -7.59 -22.86
C GLY A 50 27.47 -9.12 -22.73
N LEU A 51 28.24 -9.69 -21.80
CA LEU A 51 28.39 -11.13 -21.64
C LEU A 51 27.30 -11.69 -20.71
N LYS A 52 26.53 -12.67 -21.19
CA LYS A 52 25.52 -13.37 -20.40
C LYS A 52 26.06 -14.73 -19.93
N SER A 53 25.91 -15.04 -18.63
CA SER A 53 26.31 -16.35 -18.09
C SER A 53 25.40 -17.49 -18.56
N GLY A 54 24.18 -17.20 -19.00
CA GLY A 54 23.19 -18.22 -19.38
C GLY A 54 22.52 -18.93 -18.19
N LEU A 55 22.85 -18.55 -16.96
CA LEU A 55 22.18 -19.03 -15.76
C LEU A 55 20.92 -18.20 -15.50
N THR A 56 19.78 -18.86 -15.30
CA THR A 56 18.48 -18.21 -15.05
C THR A 56 18.21 -17.94 -13.57
N GLY A 57 18.79 -18.75 -12.67
CA GLY A 57 18.62 -18.63 -11.23
C GLY A 57 17.21 -18.96 -10.71
N HIS A 58 16.34 -19.50 -11.56
CA HIS A 58 15.02 -19.97 -11.14
C HIS A 58 15.11 -21.36 -10.51
N PHE A 59 14.18 -21.67 -9.61
CA PHE A 59 13.94 -23.04 -9.20
C PHE A 59 13.24 -23.79 -10.34
N GLU A 60 13.63 -25.04 -10.57
CA GLU A 60 13.02 -25.86 -11.61
C GLU A 60 11.55 -26.15 -11.27
N LYS A 61 10.68 -26.21 -12.28
CA LYS A 61 9.25 -26.49 -12.07
C LYS A 61 9.10 -27.88 -11.42
N GLY A 62 8.49 -27.93 -10.25
CA GLY A 62 8.33 -29.17 -9.46
C GLY A 62 9.39 -29.38 -8.39
N GLN A 63 10.41 -28.52 -8.31
CA GLN A 63 11.41 -28.58 -7.24
C GLN A 63 10.75 -28.35 -5.87
N ILE A 64 10.84 -29.36 -5.00
CA ILE A 64 10.34 -29.29 -3.63
C ILE A 64 11.38 -28.55 -2.77
N PRO A 65 11.02 -27.44 -2.10
CA PRO A 65 11.91 -26.77 -1.17
C PRO A 65 12.38 -27.72 -0.06
N HIS A 66 13.65 -27.63 0.34
CA HIS A 66 14.27 -28.50 1.35
C HIS A 66 13.56 -28.49 2.73
N ASN A 67 12.77 -27.44 3.00
CA ASN A 67 11.98 -27.21 4.21
C ASN A 67 10.50 -27.57 4.06
N LYS A 68 10.03 -28.00 2.87
CA LYS A 68 8.61 -28.35 2.66
C LYS A 68 8.22 -29.50 3.59
N GLY A 69 7.19 -29.27 4.41
CA GLY A 69 6.68 -30.26 5.37
C GLY A 69 7.54 -30.45 6.62
N LYS A 70 8.67 -29.74 6.76
CA LYS A 70 9.51 -29.80 7.96
C LYS A 70 9.16 -28.66 8.89
N LYS A 71 8.99 -28.95 10.18
CA LYS A 71 9.06 -27.92 11.23
C LYS A 71 10.52 -27.48 11.34
N TYR A 72 10.77 -26.18 11.35
CA TYR A 72 12.14 -25.67 11.52
C TYR A 72 12.72 -26.16 12.86
N PRO A 73 13.92 -26.76 12.89
CA PRO A 73 14.56 -27.15 14.14
C PRO A 73 14.83 -25.91 15.00
N GLY A 74 14.45 -25.97 16.28
CA GLY A 74 14.57 -24.84 17.22
C GLY A 74 13.43 -23.82 17.20
N MET A 75 12.40 -24.02 16.36
CA MET A 75 11.24 -23.14 16.31
C MET A 75 10.15 -23.66 17.26
N TYR A 76 9.78 -22.86 18.27
CA TYR A 76 8.63 -23.14 19.13
C TYR A 76 7.37 -23.33 18.27
N PRO A 77 6.43 -24.22 18.65
CA PRO A 77 5.22 -24.47 17.90
C PRO A 77 4.55 -23.16 17.45
N ASN A 78 4.28 -23.05 16.15
CA ASN A 78 3.64 -21.86 15.54
C ASN A 78 2.21 -21.66 16.07
N SER A 79 1.64 -22.69 16.72
CA SER A 79 0.36 -22.67 17.41
C SER A 79 0.57 -22.45 18.91
N GLY A 80 -0.11 -21.45 19.48
CA GLY A 80 -0.13 -21.23 20.94
C GLY A 80 0.93 -20.27 21.49
N GLN A 81 1.63 -19.50 20.65
CA GLN A 81 2.60 -18.50 21.12
C GLN A 81 1.95 -17.37 21.94
N PHE A 82 0.70 -17.02 21.64
CA PHE A 82 -0.10 -16.11 22.47
C PHE A 82 -0.89 -16.92 23.50
N LYS A 83 -0.75 -16.56 24.77
CA LYS A 83 -1.61 -17.08 25.84
C LYS A 83 -3.07 -16.80 25.49
N LYS A 84 -3.98 -17.74 25.72
CA LYS A 84 -5.42 -17.52 25.54
C LYS A 84 -5.86 -16.29 26.33
N GLY A 85 -6.58 -15.38 25.69
CA GLY A 85 -6.98 -14.09 26.29
C GLY A 85 -5.92 -12.98 26.22
N SER A 86 -4.73 -13.25 25.65
CA SER A 86 -3.74 -12.21 25.37
C SER A 86 -4.31 -11.19 24.39
N LYS A 87 -4.37 -9.93 24.83
CA LYS A 87 -4.76 -8.80 23.99
C LYS A 87 -3.50 -8.12 23.44
N PRO A 88 -3.49 -7.71 22.17
CA PRO A 88 -2.39 -6.90 21.64
C PRO A 88 -2.23 -5.60 22.43
N ILE A 89 -1.02 -5.03 22.46
CA ILE A 89 -0.73 -3.76 23.16
C ILE A 89 -1.63 -2.60 22.72
N ASN A 90 -2.05 -2.60 21.45
CA ASN A 90 -2.90 -1.55 20.87
C ASN A 90 -4.40 -1.78 21.10
N TRP A 91 -4.78 -2.85 21.81
CA TRP A 91 -6.16 -3.16 22.14
C TRP A 91 -6.77 -2.07 23.03
N VAL A 92 -8.02 -1.74 22.75
CA VAL A 92 -8.83 -0.80 23.53
C VAL A 92 -10.26 -1.33 23.64
N PRO A 93 -11.00 -0.99 24.72
CA PRO A 93 -12.37 -1.42 24.90
C PRO A 93 -13.33 -0.80 23.87
N VAL A 94 -14.46 -1.48 23.63
CA VAL A 94 -15.62 -0.92 22.91
C VAL A 94 -16.04 0.39 23.57
N GLY A 95 -16.41 1.40 22.77
CA GLY A 95 -16.69 2.76 23.22
C GLY A 95 -15.49 3.71 23.12
N THR A 96 -14.26 3.19 22.99
CA THR A 96 -13.07 4.05 22.82
C THR A 96 -13.15 4.84 21.52
N ILE A 97 -12.91 6.15 21.61
CA ILE A 97 -12.77 7.04 20.46
C ILE A 97 -11.29 7.16 20.09
N ARG A 98 -10.97 7.02 18.80
CA ARG A 98 -9.66 7.28 18.21
C ARG A 98 -9.82 8.11 16.95
N TYR A 99 -8.74 8.69 16.46
CA TYR A 99 -8.72 9.44 15.21
C TYR A 99 -8.06 8.62 14.09
N THR A 100 -8.53 8.80 12.86
CA THR A 100 -7.83 8.31 11.67
C THR A 100 -6.64 9.21 11.35
N THR A 101 -5.73 8.74 10.48
CA THR A 101 -4.62 9.57 9.96
C THR A 101 -5.13 10.86 9.32
N ASP A 102 -6.30 10.81 8.67
CA ASP A 102 -6.93 11.97 8.02
C ASP A 102 -7.72 12.87 8.99
N GLY A 103 -7.67 12.60 10.30
CA GLY A 103 -8.29 13.41 11.35
C GLY A 103 -9.76 13.10 11.66
N TYR A 104 -10.33 12.01 11.14
CA TYR A 104 -11.72 11.64 11.44
C TYR A 104 -11.83 10.87 12.76
N PRO A 105 -12.73 11.27 13.67
CA PRO A 105 -13.02 10.51 14.87
C PRO A 105 -13.79 9.22 14.51
N LYS A 106 -13.37 8.12 15.13
CA LYS A 106 -13.99 6.79 15.02
C LYS A 106 -14.15 6.18 16.40
N ILE A 107 -15.24 5.47 16.61
CA ILE A 107 -15.54 4.75 17.85
C ILE A 107 -15.48 3.24 17.60
N LYS A 108 -14.91 2.51 18.55
CA LYS A 108 -14.94 1.05 18.53
C LYS A 108 -16.34 0.60 18.94
N ILE A 109 -17.07 -0.07 18.05
CA ILE A 109 -18.46 -0.48 18.30
C ILE A 109 -18.60 -1.95 18.70
N ALA A 110 -17.61 -2.79 18.36
CA ALA A 110 -17.60 -4.20 18.71
C ALA A 110 -16.18 -4.80 18.67
N GLU A 111 -16.03 -5.96 19.32
CA GLU A 111 -14.80 -6.76 19.29
C GLU A 111 -14.71 -7.59 17.98
N PRO A 112 -13.49 -7.98 17.55
CA PRO A 112 -12.19 -7.62 18.13
C PRO A 112 -11.72 -6.21 17.71
N ASN A 113 -12.13 -5.73 16.54
CA ASN A 113 -11.64 -4.47 15.97
C ASN A 113 -12.65 -3.84 14.99
N ILE A 114 -13.93 -3.77 15.38
CA ILE A 114 -14.97 -3.17 14.56
C ILE A 114 -15.10 -1.69 14.93
N TRP A 115 -14.75 -0.82 13.99
CA TRP A 115 -14.78 0.63 14.17
C TRP A 115 -15.78 1.28 13.21
N LYS A 116 -16.42 2.35 13.68
CA LYS A 116 -17.32 3.17 12.87
C LYS A 116 -16.94 4.65 13.02
N GLN A 117 -16.94 5.39 11.93
CA GLN A 117 -16.69 6.85 11.98
C GLN A 117 -17.85 7.55 12.69
N MET A 118 -17.55 8.54 13.54
CA MET A 118 -18.55 9.19 14.39
C MET A 118 -19.65 9.88 13.57
N HIS A 119 -19.29 10.68 12.58
CA HIS A 119 -20.27 11.36 11.71
C HIS A 119 -21.23 10.40 11.01
N ARG A 120 -20.74 9.23 10.54
CA ARG A 120 -21.60 8.19 9.94
C ARG A 120 -22.50 7.53 10.99
N LYS A 121 -21.96 7.26 12.18
CA LYS A 121 -22.74 6.69 13.30
C LYS A 121 -23.90 7.62 13.66
N VAL A 122 -23.62 8.89 13.91
CA VAL A 122 -24.62 9.91 14.28
C VAL A 122 -25.65 10.08 13.17
N TRP A 123 -25.23 10.17 11.91
CA TRP A 123 -26.16 10.23 10.78
C TRP A 123 -27.10 9.02 10.74
N GLU A 124 -26.55 7.82 10.85
CA GLU A 124 -27.35 6.58 10.76
C GLU A 124 -28.31 6.39 11.94
N GLU A 125 -27.98 6.92 13.12
CA GLU A 125 -28.88 6.91 14.29
C GLU A 125 -30.07 7.87 14.13
N HIS A 126 -29.90 8.98 13.41
CA HIS A 126 -30.96 9.97 13.20
C HIS A 126 -31.80 9.71 11.93
N TYR A 127 -31.15 9.33 10.83
CA TYR A 127 -31.79 9.27 9.50
C TYR A 127 -31.77 7.86 8.87
N GLY A 128 -31.11 6.89 9.51
CA GLY A 128 -30.97 5.54 8.97
C GLY A 128 -29.80 5.37 7.98
N PRO A 129 -29.75 4.23 7.27
CA PRO A 129 -28.57 3.81 6.51
C PRO A 129 -28.16 4.82 5.42
N ILE A 130 -26.86 5.10 5.32
CA ILE A 130 -26.31 5.95 4.26
C ILE A 130 -26.35 5.18 2.93
N PRO A 131 -27.01 5.71 1.88
CA PRO A 131 -27.04 5.06 0.57
C PRO A 131 -25.63 4.90 -0.02
N SER A 132 -25.40 3.83 -0.80
CA SER A 132 -24.07 3.50 -1.36
C SER A 132 -23.48 4.58 -2.28
N SER A 133 -24.34 5.38 -2.91
CA SER A 133 -23.99 6.50 -3.78
C SER A 133 -23.80 7.83 -3.02
N HIS A 134 -23.94 7.83 -1.70
CA HIS A 134 -23.90 9.02 -0.86
C HIS A 134 -22.75 8.98 0.15
N ALA A 135 -22.42 10.14 0.69
CA ALA A 135 -21.50 10.30 1.80
C ALA A 135 -21.98 11.42 2.73
N VAL A 136 -21.60 11.31 4.00
CA VAL A 136 -21.88 12.32 5.02
C VAL A 136 -20.72 13.31 5.03
N VAL A 137 -21.04 14.59 4.92
CA VAL A 137 -20.10 15.72 4.91
C VAL A 137 -20.30 16.60 6.13
N PHE A 138 -19.25 17.31 6.53
CA PHE A 138 -19.25 18.30 7.59
C PHE A 138 -19.51 19.68 6.98
N LEU A 139 -20.59 20.34 7.40
CA LEU A 139 -21.01 21.63 6.83
C LEU A 139 -20.00 22.75 7.10
N ASN A 140 -19.39 22.75 8.29
CA ASN A 140 -18.35 23.71 8.67
C ASN A 140 -16.90 23.24 8.36
N GLY A 141 -16.73 22.06 7.74
CA GLY A 141 -15.42 21.46 7.46
C GLY A 141 -14.66 20.89 8.69
N ASP A 142 -15.15 21.09 9.92
CA ASP A 142 -14.54 20.56 11.13
C ASP A 142 -14.97 19.10 11.35
N LYS A 143 -14.03 18.18 11.11
CA LYS A 143 -14.20 16.72 11.26
C LYS A 143 -14.48 16.28 12.70
N THR A 144 -14.21 17.14 13.68
CA THR A 144 -14.44 16.87 15.11
C THR A 144 -15.80 17.34 15.59
N ASN A 145 -16.53 18.13 14.80
CA ASN A 145 -17.90 18.52 15.08
C ASN A 145 -18.88 17.58 14.36
N TRP A 146 -19.20 16.44 14.97
CA TRP A 146 -20.17 15.48 14.44
C TRP A 146 -21.60 15.70 14.95
N ASP A 147 -21.94 16.91 15.41
CA ASP A 147 -23.33 17.26 15.72
C ASP A 147 -24.20 17.10 14.48
N ILE A 148 -25.41 16.53 14.64
CA ILE A 148 -26.30 16.24 13.50
C ILE A 148 -26.64 17.49 12.69
N SER A 149 -26.70 18.68 13.33
CA SER A 149 -26.95 19.97 12.66
C SER A 149 -25.79 20.43 11.76
N ASN A 150 -24.57 19.90 11.99
CA ASN A 150 -23.38 20.15 11.19
C ASN A 150 -23.13 19.07 10.13
N LEU A 151 -24.02 18.08 10.00
CA LEU A 151 -23.87 16.99 9.03
C LEU A 151 -24.88 17.13 7.90
N ALA A 152 -24.45 16.76 6.70
CA ALA A 152 -25.34 16.60 5.55
C ALA A 152 -24.98 15.32 4.79
N CYS A 153 -25.97 14.63 4.24
CA CYS A 153 -25.76 13.49 3.35
C CYS A 153 -26.00 13.91 1.91
N LEU A 154 -24.96 13.79 1.09
CA LEU A 154 -24.95 14.21 -0.30
C LEU A 154 -24.55 13.05 -1.18
N SER A 155 -25.06 13.05 -2.41
CA SER A 155 -24.58 12.13 -3.44
C SER A 155 -23.12 12.44 -3.79
N LYS A 156 -22.37 11.40 -4.20
CA LYS A 156 -20.98 11.55 -4.66
C LYS A 156 -20.84 12.58 -5.80
N ASN A 157 -21.84 12.70 -6.67
CA ASN A 157 -21.87 13.67 -7.77
C ASN A 157 -22.00 15.12 -7.26
N GLU A 158 -22.86 15.37 -6.26
CA GLU A 158 -22.96 16.69 -5.62
C GLU A 158 -21.64 17.07 -4.95
N ILE A 159 -21.03 16.16 -4.18
CA ILE A 159 -19.75 16.40 -3.51
C ILE A 159 -18.65 16.76 -4.52
N VAL A 160 -18.55 16.02 -5.63
CA VAL A 160 -17.56 16.31 -6.67
C VAL A 160 -17.76 17.72 -7.26
N ARG A 161 -19.00 18.09 -7.58
CA ARG A 161 -19.29 19.43 -8.13
C ARG A 161 -19.02 20.53 -7.12
N MET A 162 -19.38 20.33 -5.86
CA MET A 162 -19.06 21.27 -4.79
C MET A 162 -17.55 21.49 -4.62
N ASN A 163 -16.76 20.42 -4.69
CA ASN A 163 -15.30 20.54 -4.62
C ASN A 163 -14.72 21.26 -5.85
N GLN A 164 -15.23 20.98 -7.05
CA GLN A 164 -14.80 21.64 -8.29
C GLN A 164 -15.13 23.13 -8.32
N ASP A 165 -16.32 23.49 -7.82
CA ASP A 165 -16.82 24.86 -7.79
C ASP A 165 -16.35 25.63 -6.53
N GLY A 166 -15.60 25.00 -5.61
CA GLY A 166 -15.10 25.64 -4.39
C GLY A 166 -16.21 26.01 -3.38
N LEU A 167 -17.28 25.22 -3.29
CA LEU A 167 -18.50 25.54 -2.52
C LEU A 167 -18.51 25.00 -1.08
N PHE A 168 -17.41 24.41 -0.63
CA PHE A 168 -17.22 24.08 0.79
C PHE A 168 -16.55 25.26 1.50
N ALA A 169 -17.20 25.75 2.55
CA ALA A 169 -16.69 26.84 3.38
C ALA A 169 -16.55 26.37 4.84
N SER A 170 -15.80 27.15 5.64
CA SER A 170 -15.75 26.95 7.09
C SER A 170 -17.05 27.32 7.79
N ASP A 171 -17.86 28.17 7.16
CA ASP A 171 -19.19 28.54 7.64
C ASP A 171 -20.24 27.53 7.15
N ALA A 172 -21.03 26.99 8.09
CA ALA A 172 -21.99 25.94 7.79
C ALA A 172 -23.13 26.44 6.88
N ASP A 173 -23.56 27.69 7.01
CA ASP A 173 -24.67 28.23 6.24
C ASP A 173 -24.26 28.54 4.80
N LEU A 174 -23.03 29.02 4.59
CA LEU A 174 -22.45 29.13 3.24
C LEU A 174 -22.36 27.78 2.53
N THR A 175 -21.91 26.72 3.23
CA THR A 175 -21.89 25.36 2.66
C THR A 175 -23.30 24.87 2.32
N LYS A 176 -24.31 25.15 3.17
CA LYS A 176 -25.72 24.83 2.86
C LYS A 176 -26.22 25.54 1.61
N VAL A 177 -25.88 26.81 1.42
CA VAL A 177 -26.20 27.56 0.19
C VAL A 177 -25.51 26.94 -1.02
N GLY A 178 -24.24 26.56 -0.89
CA GLY A 178 -23.48 25.84 -1.92
C GLY A 178 -24.12 24.50 -2.32
N ILE A 179 -24.62 23.73 -1.34
CA ILE A 179 -25.40 22.51 -1.59
C ILE A 179 -26.65 22.82 -2.40
N GLY A 180 -27.42 23.84 -2.00
CA GLY A 180 -28.64 24.27 -2.70
C GLY A 180 -28.36 24.67 -4.16
N TYR A 181 -27.34 25.50 -4.37
CA TYR A 181 -26.86 25.90 -5.70
C TYR A 181 -26.46 24.68 -6.55
N THR A 182 -25.71 23.74 -5.97
CA THR A 182 -25.27 22.52 -6.67
C THR A 182 -26.46 21.67 -7.10
N LYS A 183 -27.45 21.49 -6.23
CA LYS A 183 -28.69 20.76 -6.55
C LYS A 183 -29.45 21.42 -7.70
N LEU A 184 -29.57 22.75 -7.67
CA LEU A 184 -30.23 23.51 -8.74
C LEU A 184 -29.48 23.38 -10.07
N LYS A 185 -28.16 23.57 -10.06
CA LYS A 185 -27.28 23.41 -11.23
C LYS A 185 -27.38 22.00 -11.82
N ASN A 186 -27.43 20.97 -10.97
CA ASN A 186 -27.60 19.59 -11.39
C ASN A 186 -28.94 19.38 -12.10
N LYS A 187 -30.03 19.90 -11.54
CA LYS A 187 -31.36 19.73 -12.12
C LYS A 187 -31.52 20.48 -13.45
N ILE A 188 -30.93 21.68 -13.58
CA ILE A 188 -30.90 22.43 -14.85
C ILE A 188 -30.20 21.61 -15.95
N ILE A 189 -29.05 21.00 -15.64
CA ILE A 189 -28.30 20.18 -16.61
C ILE A 189 -29.09 18.92 -17.01
N GLU A 190 -29.76 18.29 -16.04
CA GLU A 190 -30.61 17.11 -16.30
C GLU A 190 -31.75 17.46 -17.26
N VAL A 191 -32.48 18.55 -17.00
CA VAL A 191 -33.58 19.00 -17.87
C VAL A 191 -33.09 19.33 -19.28
N LYS A 192 -31.96 20.04 -19.43
CA LYS A 192 -31.37 20.37 -20.75
C LYS A 192 -30.87 19.16 -21.54
N ARG A 193 -30.62 18.04 -20.89
CA ARG A 193 -30.19 16.79 -21.55
C ARG A 193 -31.36 15.92 -21.99
N ASN A 194 -32.49 16.05 -21.31
CA ASN A 194 -33.68 15.23 -21.52
C ASN A 194 -34.73 15.91 -22.42
N GLY A 195 -34.62 17.22 -22.65
CA GLY A 195 -35.41 17.97 -23.64
C GLY A 195 -34.58 18.24 -24.87
#